data_AF-A0A4R1R757-F1
#
_entry.id   AF-A0A4R1R757-F1
#
_cell.length_a   1.000
_cell.length_b   1.000
_cell.length_c   1.000
_cell.angle_alpha   90.00
_cell.angle_beta   90.00
_cell.angle_gamma   90.00
#
_symmetry.space_group_name_H-M   'P 1'
#
loop_
_entity.id
_entity.type
_entity.pdbx_description
1 polymer ?
#
loop_
_entity_poly.entity_id
_entity_poly.type
_entity_poly.pdbx_seq_one_letter_code
_entity_poly.pdbx_strand_id
1 'polypeptide(L)'
;MSSWACPAPFPTPPMKSELRRFLRGFRYAASGIWAALRAERNLRFHLCAAVYVLLFSRFYSFGRLEYALLFLCIGGVMSLELANSAVERAVDRPDAEHWAAAGLAKDMAAGAVLVFSIAAAAVGIALFWQPAVLAGIPGWLAGHPLALALLAASLPCAVCFVLQPKKKG
;
A
#
# COMPACT_ATOMS: atom_id res chain seq x y z
N MET A 1 15.75 -67.24 -20.49
CA MET A 1 16.57 -66.01 -20.44
C MET A 1 15.72 -64.86 -20.99
N SER A 2 14.93 -64.17 -20.17
CA SER A 2 14.25 -62.93 -20.57
C SER A 2 15.10 -61.76 -20.07
N SER A 3 15.77 -61.08 -21.00
CA SER A 3 16.55 -59.88 -20.73
C SER A 3 15.62 -58.73 -20.35
N TRP A 4 15.56 -58.40 -19.06
CA TRP A 4 14.87 -57.19 -18.60
C TRP A 4 15.77 -55.99 -18.92
N ALA A 5 15.37 -55.17 -19.89
CA ALA A 5 16.01 -53.87 -20.13
C ALA A 5 15.45 -52.84 -19.15
N CYS A 6 16.32 -52.05 -18.54
CA CYS A 6 15.94 -51.00 -17.60
C CYS A 6 15.14 -49.90 -18.36
N PRO A 7 13.97 -49.45 -17.85
CA PRO A 7 13.20 -48.40 -18.50
C PRO A 7 13.96 -47.06 -18.49
N ALA A 8 13.80 -46.28 -19.56
CA ALA A 8 14.43 -44.97 -19.70
C ALA A 8 13.98 -44.00 -18.58
N PRO A 9 14.86 -43.08 -18.13
CA PRO A 9 14.52 -42.12 -17.09
C PRO A 9 13.41 -41.16 -17.52
N PHE A 10 12.53 -40.80 -16.57
CA PHE A 10 11.44 -39.87 -16.81
C PHE A 10 11.97 -38.48 -17.21
N PRO A 11 11.38 -37.83 -18.24
CA PRO A 11 11.77 -36.48 -18.61
C PRO A 11 11.42 -35.50 -17.49
N THR A 12 12.43 -34.83 -16.93
CA THR A 12 12.22 -33.76 -15.96
C THR A 12 11.70 -32.51 -16.68
N PRO A 13 10.59 -31.90 -16.22
CA PRO A 13 10.07 -30.71 -16.86
C PRO A 13 11.11 -29.57 -16.77
N PRO A 14 11.29 -28.78 -17.83
CA PRO A 14 12.30 -27.72 -17.84
C PRO A 14 11.95 -26.65 -16.78
N MET A 15 12.87 -26.41 -15.86
CA MET A 15 12.82 -25.45 -14.73
C MET A 15 12.34 -24.03 -15.09
N LYS A 16 12.32 -23.67 -16.38
CA LYS A 16 11.84 -22.38 -16.89
C LYS A 16 10.32 -22.16 -16.63
N SER A 17 9.53 -23.21 -16.37
CA SER A 17 8.07 -23.09 -16.11
C SER A 17 7.73 -22.43 -14.76
N GLU A 18 8.44 -22.77 -13.69
CA GLU A 18 8.17 -22.31 -12.33
C GLU A 18 8.53 -20.84 -12.14
N LEU A 19 9.72 -20.43 -12.63
CA LEU A 19 10.13 -19.02 -12.62
C LEU A 19 9.15 -18.15 -13.42
N ARG A 20 8.68 -18.63 -14.57
CA ARG A 20 7.65 -17.92 -15.36
C ARG A 20 6.30 -17.86 -14.65
N ARG A 21 5.91 -18.86 -13.86
CA ARG A 21 4.68 -18.81 -13.05
C ARG A 21 4.83 -17.83 -11.88
N PHE A 22 5.95 -17.86 -11.19
CA PHE A 22 6.30 -16.93 -10.12
C PHE A 22 6.29 -15.47 -10.60
N LEU A 23 7.03 -15.15 -11.66
CA LEU A 23 7.07 -13.81 -12.26
C LEU A 23 5.70 -13.33 -12.75
N ARG A 24 4.86 -14.24 -13.28
CA ARG A 24 3.47 -13.91 -13.63
C ARG A 24 2.65 -13.53 -12.39
N GLY A 25 2.86 -14.18 -11.25
CA GLY A 25 2.25 -13.82 -9.97
C GLY A 25 2.50 -12.37 -9.56
N PHE A 26 3.76 -11.91 -9.64
CA PHE A 26 4.09 -10.49 -9.39
C PHE A 26 3.39 -9.55 -10.34
N ARG A 27 3.30 -9.91 -11.62
CA ARG A 27 2.58 -9.10 -12.61
C ARG A 27 1.09 -8.97 -12.28
N TYR A 28 0.45 -10.06 -11.84
CA TYR A 28 -0.95 -10.02 -11.41
C TYR A 28 -1.13 -9.18 -10.14
N ALA A 29 -0.25 -9.34 -9.14
CA ALA A 29 -0.29 -8.54 -7.92
C ALA A 29 -0.09 -7.05 -8.22
N ALA A 30 0.89 -6.70 -9.05
CA ALA A 30 1.14 -5.32 -9.48
C ALA A 30 -0.05 -4.74 -10.25
N SER A 31 -0.67 -5.53 -11.13
CA SER A 31 -1.90 -5.13 -11.82
C SER A 31 -3.06 -4.90 -10.85
N GLY A 32 -3.20 -5.73 -9.81
CA GLY A 32 -4.21 -5.58 -8.76
C GLY A 32 -4.02 -4.30 -7.95
N ILE A 33 -2.78 -4.03 -7.51
CA ILE A 33 -2.42 -2.79 -6.81
C ILE A 33 -2.72 -1.58 -7.69
N TRP A 34 -2.34 -1.63 -8.97
CA TRP A 34 -2.58 -0.53 -9.90
C TRP A 34 -4.07 -0.27 -10.16
N ALA A 35 -4.87 -1.33 -10.28
CA ALA A 35 -6.31 -1.22 -10.42
C ALA A 35 -6.95 -0.60 -9.18
N ALA A 36 -6.57 -1.06 -7.98
CA ALA A 36 -7.05 -0.49 -6.72
C ALA A 36 -6.62 0.98 -6.56
N LEU A 37 -5.39 1.33 -6.93
CA LEU A 37 -4.90 2.71 -6.86
C LEU A 37 -5.73 3.67 -7.72
N ARG A 38 -6.20 3.23 -8.88
CA ARG A 38 -7.05 4.06 -9.76
C ARG A 38 -8.51 4.11 -9.30
N ALA A 39 -8.98 3.06 -8.65
CA ALA A 39 -10.38 2.95 -8.25
C ALA A 39 -10.64 3.61 -6.89
N GLU A 40 -9.73 3.44 -5.93
CA GLU A 40 -10.00 3.74 -4.53
C GLU A 40 -9.36 5.04 -4.08
N ARG A 41 -10.18 5.94 -3.55
CA ARG A 41 -9.74 7.25 -3.06
C ARG A 41 -8.88 7.12 -1.81
N ASN A 42 -9.27 6.26 -0.87
CA ASN A 42 -8.56 6.11 0.39
C ASN A 42 -7.14 5.55 0.17
N LEU A 43 -6.98 4.56 -0.71
CA LEU A 43 -5.66 4.05 -1.08
C LEU A 43 -4.74 5.14 -1.65
N ARG A 44 -5.28 6.06 -2.48
CA ARG A 44 -4.52 7.21 -3.00
C ARG A 44 -4.16 8.20 -1.90
N PHE A 45 -5.08 8.47 -0.99
CA PHE A 45 -4.83 9.32 0.18
C PHE A 45 -3.69 8.76 1.05
N HIS A 46 -3.76 7.47 1.39
CA HIS A 46 -2.73 6.80 2.18
C HIS A 46 -1.38 6.76 1.46
N LEU A 47 -1.37 6.58 0.13
CA LEU A 47 -0.13 6.69 -0.66
C LEU A 47 0.47 8.09 -0.60
N CYS A 48 -0.32 9.14 -0.79
CA CYS A 48 0.15 10.52 -0.67
C CYS A 48 0.68 10.82 0.73
N ALA A 49 -0.05 10.41 1.77
CA ALA A 49 0.39 10.54 3.16
C ALA A 49 1.73 9.84 3.40
N ALA A 50 1.90 8.60 2.90
CA ALA A 50 3.15 7.86 3.00
C ALA A 50 4.33 8.58 2.34
N VAL A 51 4.13 9.16 1.14
CA VAL A 51 5.16 9.96 0.45
C VAL A 51 5.58 11.16 1.30
N TYR A 52 4.62 11.91 1.84
CA TYR A 52 4.93 13.07 2.69
C TYR A 52 5.61 12.66 3.99
N VAL A 53 5.16 11.61 4.66
CA VAL A 53 5.80 11.09 5.89
C VAL A 53 7.25 10.70 5.62
N LEU A 54 7.53 10.01 4.52
CA LEU A 54 8.90 9.66 4.14
C LEU A 54 9.73 10.89 3.79
N LEU A 55 9.16 11.88 3.10
CA LEU A 55 9.83 13.14 2.80
C LEU A 55 10.20 13.90 4.09
N PHE A 56 9.26 14.05 5.01
CA PHE A 56 9.49 14.74 6.29
C PHE A 56 10.42 13.95 7.21
N SER A 57 10.48 12.61 7.11
CA SER A 57 11.41 11.79 7.89
C SER A 57 12.88 12.20 7.68
N ARG A 58 13.21 12.82 6.55
CA ARG A 58 14.58 13.26 6.24
C ARG A 58 15.10 14.37 7.16
N PHE A 59 14.21 15.13 7.80
CA PHE A 59 14.56 16.13 8.82
C PHE A 59 14.94 15.51 10.17
N TYR A 60 14.60 14.24 10.36
CA TYR A 60 14.82 13.51 11.60
C TYR A 60 16.01 12.57 11.44
N SER A 61 16.76 12.38 12.53
CA SER A 61 17.89 11.44 12.57
C SER A 61 17.41 10.04 12.95
N PHE A 62 16.47 9.48 12.18
CA PHE A 62 15.90 8.16 12.42
C PHE A 62 16.91 7.04 12.17
N GLY A 63 16.94 6.06 13.08
CA GLY A 63 17.71 4.84 12.94
C GLY A 63 16.98 3.77 12.11
N ARG A 64 17.58 2.57 12.05
CA ARG A 64 17.06 1.46 11.24
C ARG A 64 15.71 0.94 11.75
N LEU A 65 15.48 0.99 13.07
CA LEU A 65 14.25 0.49 13.68
C LEU A 65 13.08 1.44 13.42
N GLU A 66 13.31 2.74 13.50
CA GLU A 66 12.32 3.78 13.22
C GLU A 66 11.87 3.72 11.76
N TYR A 67 12.82 3.56 10.83
CA TYR A 67 12.48 3.33 9.43
C TYR A 67 11.75 2.00 9.20
N ALA A 68 12.14 0.93 9.88
CA ALA A 68 11.43 -0.36 9.81
C ALA A 68 9.97 -0.22 10.29
N LEU A 69 9.74 0.50 11.38
CA LEU A 69 8.39 0.80 11.89
C LEU A 69 7.60 1.66 10.91
N LEU A 70 8.20 2.70 10.33
CA LEU A 70 7.55 3.53 9.30
C LEU A 70 7.13 2.70 8.09
N PHE A 71 8.02 1.85 7.57
CA PHE A 71 7.70 0.98 6.44
C PHE A 71 6.63 -0.05 6.80
N LEU A 72 6.64 -0.59 8.03
CA LEU A 72 5.60 -1.50 8.49
C LEU A 72 4.24 -0.82 8.60
N CYS A 73 4.18 0.41 9.15
CA CYS A 73 2.96 1.20 9.23
C CYS A 73 2.42 1.54 7.84
N ILE A 74 3.27 2.06 6.95
CA ILE A 74 2.89 2.38 5.57
C ILE A 74 2.40 1.12 4.84
N GLY A 75 3.20 0.04 4.88
CA GLY A 75 2.87 -1.22 4.22
C GLY A 75 1.60 -1.86 4.77
N GLY A 76 1.39 -1.81 6.09
CA GLY A 76 0.22 -2.35 6.75
C GLY A 76 -1.07 -1.62 6.40
N VAL A 77 -1.08 -0.27 6.44
CA VAL A 77 -2.24 0.53 6.02
C VAL A 77 -2.60 0.25 4.56
N MET A 78 -1.60 0.25 3.67
CA MET A 78 -1.82 -0.01 2.24
C MET A 78 -2.34 -1.43 1.99
N SER A 79 -1.84 -2.43 2.73
CA SER A 79 -2.29 -3.82 2.62
C SER A 79 -3.73 -3.99 3.08
N LEU A 80 -4.12 -3.34 4.18
CA LEU A 80 -5.49 -3.39 4.70
C LEU A 80 -6.47 -2.65 3.80
N GLU A 81 -6.08 -1.52 3.20
CA GLU A 81 -6.90 -0.83 2.19
C GLU A 81 -7.14 -1.71 0.95
N LEU A 82 -6.10 -2.40 0.47
CA LEU A 82 -6.23 -3.37 -0.61
C LEU A 82 -7.15 -4.54 -0.23
N ALA A 83 -7.03 -5.05 0.99
CA ALA A 83 -7.89 -6.11 1.51
C ALA A 83 -9.35 -5.64 1.64
N ASN A 84 -9.58 -4.44 2.15
CA ASN A 84 -10.92 -3.83 2.20
C ASN A 84 -11.53 -3.72 0.81
N SER A 85 -10.77 -3.21 -0.15
CA SER A 85 -11.19 -3.08 -1.55
C SER A 85 -11.50 -4.42 -2.21
N ALA A 86 -10.80 -5.48 -1.81
CA ALA A 86 -11.03 -6.84 -2.28
C ALA A 86 -12.30 -7.44 -1.65
N VAL A 87 -12.52 -7.22 -0.35
CA VAL A 87 -13.75 -7.63 0.35
C VAL A 87 -14.96 -6.94 -0.26
N GLU A 88 -14.92 -5.62 -0.44
CA GLU A 88 -16.00 -4.85 -1.09
C GLU A 88 -16.43 -5.48 -2.42
N ARG A 89 -15.46 -5.79 -3.30
CA ARG A 89 -15.72 -6.42 -4.60
C ARG A 89 -16.18 -7.87 -4.51
N ALA A 90 -15.72 -8.61 -3.51
CA ALA A 90 -16.10 -10.01 -3.31
C ALA A 90 -17.56 -10.13 -2.86
N VAL A 91 -18.03 -9.19 -2.03
CA VAL A 91 -19.39 -9.20 -1.49
C VAL A 91 -20.40 -8.36 -2.31
N ASP A 92 -19.95 -7.65 -3.33
CA ASP A 92 -20.78 -6.81 -4.23
C ASP A 92 -21.67 -7.60 -5.20
N ARG A 93 -21.83 -8.93 -5.02
CA ARG A 93 -22.79 -9.71 -5.80
C ARG A 93 -24.20 -9.54 -5.21
N PRO A 94 -25.19 -9.13 -6.03
CA PRO A 94 -26.55 -8.85 -5.55
C PRO A 94 -27.33 -10.14 -5.33
N ASP A 95 -27.18 -10.77 -4.17
CA ASP A 95 -28.10 -11.80 -3.69
C ASP A 95 -28.99 -11.23 -2.59
N ALA A 96 -30.30 -11.20 -2.84
CA ALA A 96 -31.31 -10.60 -1.94
C ALA A 96 -31.31 -11.18 -0.51
N GLU A 97 -30.81 -12.40 -0.32
CA GLU A 97 -30.74 -13.06 0.99
C GLU A 97 -29.52 -12.65 1.83
N HIS A 98 -28.47 -12.08 1.24
CA HIS A 98 -27.17 -11.88 1.91
C HIS A 98 -26.80 -10.41 2.20
N TRP A 99 -27.70 -9.45 1.92
CA TRP A 99 -27.43 -8.01 2.09
C TRP A 99 -26.93 -7.63 3.49
N ALA A 100 -27.50 -8.21 4.55
CA ALA A 100 -27.10 -7.91 5.92
C ALA A 100 -25.67 -8.40 6.23
N ALA A 101 -25.31 -9.61 5.81
CA ALA A 101 -23.98 -10.18 6.00
C ALA A 101 -22.92 -9.44 5.15
N ALA A 102 -23.27 -9.06 3.91
CA ALA A 102 -22.41 -8.28 3.03
C ALA A 102 -22.12 -6.88 3.61
N GLY A 103 -23.13 -6.23 4.20
CA GLY A 103 -22.97 -4.96 4.91
C GLY A 103 -21.98 -5.08 6.07
N LEU A 104 -22.19 -6.07 6.96
CA LEU A 104 -21.30 -6.31 8.10
C LEU A 104 -19.86 -6.60 7.66
N ALA A 105 -19.66 -7.39 6.60
CA ALA A 105 -18.32 -7.67 6.09
C ALA A 105 -17.59 -6.41 5.61
N LYS A 106 -18.30 -5.48 4.94
CA LYS A 106 -17.76 -4.18 4.52
C LYS A 106 -17.41 -3.32 5.72
N ASP A 107 -18.30 -3.22 6.70
CA ASP A 107 -18.08 -2.42 7.90
C ASP A 107 -16.89 -2.93 8.72
N MET A 108 -16.75 -4.25 8.86
CA MET A 108 -15.61 -4.87 9.54
C MET A 108 -14.28 -4.62 8.80
N ALA A 109 -14.29 -4.71 7.46
CA ALA A 109 -13.10 -4.47 6.66
C ALA A 109 -12.65 -2.99 6.73
N ALA A 110 -13.59 -2.05 6.64
CA ALA A 110 -13.32 -0.63 6.85
C ALA A 110 -12.85 -0.34 8.28
N GLY A 111 -13.46 -0.99 9.27
CA GLY A 111 -13.05 -0.92 10.68
C GLY A 111 -11.61 -1.38 10.91
N ALA A 112 -11.18 -2.46 10.24
CA ALA A 112 -9.80 -2.94 10.33
C ALA A 112 -8.79 -1.90 9.81
N VAL A 113 -9.09 -1.25 8.68
CA VAL A 113 -8.26 -0.16 8.14
C VAL A 113 -8.19 1.01 9.12
N LEU A 114 -9.32 1.40 9.72
CA LEU A 114 -9.39 2.49 10.69
C LEU A 114 -8.53 2.22 11.93
N VAL A 115 -8.68 1.04 12.54
CA VAL A 115 -7.91 0.64 13.73
C VAL A 115 -6.41 0.70 13.44
N PHE A 116 -5.97 0.12 12.31
CA PHE A 116 -4.57 0.13 11.95
C PHE A 116 -4.05 1.54 11.60
N SER A 117 -4.88 2.37 10.96
CA SER A 117 -4.54 3.76 10.65
C SER A 117 -4.35 4.61 11.91
N ILE A 118 -5.15 4.38 12.95
CA ILE A 118 -4.97 5.02 14.27
C ILE A 118 -3.66 4.58 14.90
N ALA A 119 -3.36 3.27 14.87
CA ALA A 119 -2.08 2.76 15.39
C ALA A 119 -0.88 3.36 14.63
N ALA A 120 -0.95 3.42 13.29
CA ALA A 120 0.07 4.04 12.46
C ALA A 120 0.23 5.54 12.76
N ALA A 121 -0.86 6.27 12.99
CA ALA A 121 -0.83 7.66 13.41
C ALA A 121 -0.17 7.83 14.79
N ALA A 122 -0.46 6.96 15.74
CA ALA A 122 0.18 6.97 17.07
C ALA A 122 1.70 6.73 16.97
N VAL A 123 2.14 5.79 16.14
CA VAL A 123 3.58 5.57 15.86
C VAL A 123 4.18 6.80 15.19
N GLY A 124 3.49 7.39 14.22
CA GLY A 124 3.90 8.64 13.58
C GLY A 124 4.10 9.76 14.60
N ILE A 125 3.14 9.98 15.49
CA ILE A 125 3.28 10.96 16.57
C ILE A 125 4.49 10.63 17.44
N ALA A 126 4.65 9.38 17.88
CA ALA A 126 5.78 8.97 18.72
C ALA A 126 7.15 9.24 18.08
N LEU A 127 7.28 9.03 16.76
CA LEU A 127 8.53 9.27 16.04
C LEU A 127 8.78 10.74 15.72
N PHE A 128 7.74 11.46 15.29
CA PHE A 128 7.85 12.83 14.77
C PHE A 128 7.66 13.92 15.83
N TRP A 129 7.19 13.60 17.04
CA TRP A 129 7.00 14.55 18.14
C TRP A 129 8.33 14.98 18.77
N GLN A 130 9.10 15.75 18.01
CA GLN A 130 10.37 16.35 18.43
C GLN A 130 10.28 17.87 18.20
N PRO A 131 9.84 18.65 19.21
CA PRO A 131 9.54 20.08 19.05
C PRO A 131 10.71 20.90 18.47
N ALA A 132 11.95 20.55 18.83
CA ALA A 132 13.15 21.22 18.32
C ALA A 132 13.32 21.06 16.80
N VAL A 133 13.12 19.84 16.27
CA VAL A 133 13.20 19.57 14.83
C VAL A 133 12.05 20.27 14.12
N LEU A 134 10.84 20.16 14.65
CA LEU A 134 9.63 20.80 14.09
C LEU A 134 9.79 22.32 13.96
N ALA A 135 10.34 22.98 14.98
CA ALA A 135 10.59 24.42 14.96
C ALA A 135 11.66 24.84 13.92
N GLY A 136 12.58 23.94 13.56
CA GLY A 136 13.63 24.19 12.57
C GLY A 136 13.16 24.08 11.12
N ILE A 137 12.11 23.29 10.84
CA ILE A 137 11.63 23.03 9.47
C ILE A 137 11.23 24.33 8.73
N PRO A 138 10.46 25.27 9.32
CA PRO A 138 10.11 26.52 8.66
C PRO A 138 11.35 27.36 8.27
N GLY A 139 12.34 27.44 9.16
CA GLY A 139 13.59 28.17 8.88
C GLY A 139 14.38 27.53 7.74
N TRP A 140 14.46 26.21 7.70
CA TRP A 140 15.11 25.48 6.60
C TRP A 140 14.37 25.72 5.27
N LEU A 141 13.04 25.64 5.26
CA LEU A 141 12.23 25.88 4.06
C LEU A 141 12.37 27.32 3.54
N ALA A 142 12.43 28.31 4.42
CA ALA A 142 12.65 29.70 4.03
C ALA A 142 14.03 29.92 3.36
N GLY A 143 15.04 29.16 3.77
CA GLY A 143 16.37 29.17 3.14
C GLY A 143 16.47 28.42 1.81
N HIS A 144 15.47 27.60 1.45
CA HIS A 144 15.49 26.74 0.26
C HIS A 144 14.27 27.02 -0.63
N PRO A 145 14.26 28.11 -1.43
CA PRO A 145 13.08 28.53 -2.19
C PRO A 145 12.62 27.48 -3.21
N LEU A 146 13.54 26.71 -3.79
CA LEU A 146 13.19 25.59 -4.67
C LEU A 146 12.46 24.46 -3.93
N ALA A 147 12.91 24.10 -2.73
CA ALA A 147 12.25 23.05 -1.93
C ALA A 147 10.85 23.50 -1.52
N LEU A 148 10.70 24.77 -1.12
CA LEU A 148 9.41 25.36 -0.80
C LEU A 148 8.47 25.38 -2.02
N ALA A 149 8.97 25.81 -3.19
CA ALA A 149 8.19 25.84 -4.43
C ALA A 149 7.74 24.42 -4.85
N LEU A 150 8.64 23.43 -4.76
CA LEU A 150 8.31 22.03 -5.05
C LEU A 150 7.28 21.46 -4.07
N LEU A 151 7.43 21.73 -2.78
CA LEU A 151 6.46 21.30 -1.77
C LEU A 151 5.09 21.94 -2.03
N ALA A 152 5.06 23.25 -2.28
CA ALA A 152 3.84 23.99 -2.58
C ALA A 152 3.17 23.48 -3.87
N ALA A 153 3.94 23.21 -4.92
CA ALA A 153 3.43 22.65 -6.17
C ALA A 153 2.94 21.21 -6.03
N SER A 154 3.54 20.41 -5.13
CA SER A 154 3.14 19.03 -4.90
C SER A 154 1.76 18.90 -4.27
N LEU A 155 1.32 19.88 -3.46
CA LEU A 155 0.05 19.83 -2.73
C LEU A 155 -1.16 19.82 -3.69
N PRO A 156 -1.31 20.74 -4.66
CA PRO A 156 -2.34 20.66 -5.68
C PRO A 156 -2.29 19.34 -6.44
N CYS A 157 -1.10 18.85 -6.82
CA CYS A 157 -0.96 17.58 -7.52
C CYS A 157 -1.48 16.40 -6.68
N ALA A 158 -1.13 16.35 -5.39
CA ALA A 158 -1.59 15.34 -4.46
C ALA A 158 -3.11 15.41 -4.26
N VAL A 159 -3.67 16.61 -4.08
CA VAL A 159 -5.12 16.82 -3.96
C VAL A 159 -5.84 16.37 -5.23
N CYS A 160 -5.38 16.80 -6.41
CA CYS A 160 -5.94 16.39 -7.69
C CYS A 160 -5.86 14.86 -7.87
N PHE A 161 -4.76 14.23 -7.48
CA PHE A 161 -4.59 12.78 -7.56
C PHE A 161 -5.56 12.04 -6.63
N VAL A 162 -5.71 12.48 -5.39
CA VAL A 162 -6.64 11.88 -4.42
C VAL A 162 -8.10 12.08 -4.87
N LEU A 163 -8.45 13.24 -5.41
CA LEU A 163 -9.82 13.58 -5.76
C LEU A 163 -10.27 13.09 -7.16
N GLN A 164 -9.43 12.39 -7.92
CA GLN A 164 -9.88 11.86 -9.23
C GLN A 164 -11.10 10.94 -9.03
N PRO A 165 -12.17 11.11 -9.82
CA PRO A 165 -13.38 10.31 -9.69
C PRO A 165 -13.07 8.83 -9.93
N LYS A 166 -13.77 7.96 -9.19
CA LYS A 166 -13.66 6.51 -9.35
C LYS A 166 -14.01 6.15 -10.79
N LYS A 167 -13.04 5.64 -11.54
CA LYS A 167 -13.30 5.09 -12.89
C LYS A 167 -14.20 3.87 -12.71
N LYS A 168 -15.44 3.94 -13.19
CA LYS A 168 -16.31 2.75 -13.30
C LYS A 168 -15.63 1.80 -14.29
N GLY A 169 -15.19 0.66 -13.78
CA GLY A 169 -14.66 -0.45 -14.58
C GLY A 169 -15.80 -1.27 -15.17
#